data_AF-A0A972CM82-F1
#
_entry.id   AF-A0A972CM82-F1
#
_cell.length_a   1.000
_cell.length_b   1.000
_cell.length_c   1.000
_cell.angle_alpha   90.00
_cell.angle_beta   90.00
_cell.angle_gamma   90.00
#
_symmetry.space_group_name_H-M   'P 1'
#
loop_
_entity.id
_entity.type
_entity.pdbx_description
1 polymer ?
#
loop_
_entity_poly.entity_id
_entity_poly.type
_entity_poly.pdbx_seq_one_letter_code
_entity_poly.pdbx_strand_id
1 'polypeptide(L)'
;IRDLKFAARDRYAGGTELNKKSKYIASKKINITGPFKDLEKIQITIHTVNELIRDGKSEKLLNAWKKDSREAVECGIKLFKDQTLQRLMEKDAPASEVIEIISELHKIKAAPAIAL
;
A
#
# COMPACT_ATOMS: atom_id res chain seq x y z
N ILE A 1 -20.47 6.03 -7.81
CA ILE A 1 -19.01 6.20 -8.02
C ILE A 1 -18.73 5.96 -9.50
N ARG A 2 -18.29 6.99 -10.24
CA ARG A 2 -17.91 6.87 -11.66
C ARG A 2 -16.42 6.98 -11.89
N ASP A 3 -15.72 7.68 -11.01
CA ASP A 3 -14.26 7.79 -11.01
C ASP A 3 -13.72 7.17 -9.72
N LEU A 4 -12.81 6.21 -9.84
CA LEU A 4 -12.19 5.50 -8.75
C LEU A 4 -10.68 5.62 -8.86
N LYS A 5 -10.07 6.25 -7.86
CA LYS A 5 -8.62 6.37 -7.74
C LYS A 5 -8.14 5.43 -6.66
N PHE A 6 -7.08 4.67 -6.91
CA PHE A 6 -6.56 3.72 -5.93
C PHE A 6 -5.03 3.80 -5.81
N ALA A 7 -4.55 3.63 -4.58
CA ALA A 7 -3.14 3.72 -4.24
C ALA A 7 -2.37 2.46 -4.63
N ALA A 8 -2.73 1.30 -4.05
CA ALA A 8 -2.02 0.03 -4.26
C ALA A 8 -2.84 -1.02 -5.00
N ARG A 9 -2.18 -1.79 -5.86
CA ARG A 9 -2.68 -3.09 -6.32
C ARG A 9 -2.53 -4.09 -5.18
N ASP A 10 -3.65 -4.40 -4.54
CA ASP A 10 -3.74 -5.54 -3.65
C ASP A 10 -4.35 -6.71 -4.44
N ARG A 11 -3.56 -7.68 -4.88
CA ARG A 11 -4.11 -8.84 -5.63
C ARG A 11 -4.97 -9.76 -4.79
N TYR A 12 -4.92 -9.65 -3.46
CA TYR A 12 -5.67 -10.52 -2.58
C TYR A 12 -7.07 -9.96 -2.30
N ALA A 13 -7.17 -8.66 -2.02
CA ALA A 13 -8.44 -7.99 -1.69
C ALA A 13 -8.84 -6.87 -2.69
N GLY A 14 -7.99 -6.51 -3.64
CA GLY A 14 -8.22 -5.45 -4.62
C GLY A 14 -9.03 -5.93 -5.82
N GLY A 15 -10.22 -5.34 -5.98
CA GLY A 15 -11.19 -5.70 -7.01
C GLY A 15 -11.14 -4.88 -8.29
N THR A 16 -10.06 -4.13 -8.58
CA THR A 16 -10.01 -3.27 -9.78
C THR A 16 -10.10 -4.06 -11.08
N GLU A 17 -9.65 -5.32 -11.08
CA GLU A 17 -9.82 -6.24 -12.19
C GLU A 17 -11.29 -6.61 -12.47
N LEU A 18 -12.21 -6.42 -11.51
CA LEU A 18 -13.64 -6.74 -11.66
C LEU A 18 -14.35 -5.83 -12.67
N ASN A 19 -13.80 -4.65 -12.98
CA ASN A 19 -14.42 -3.69 -13.90
C ASN A 19 -14.67 -4.27 -15.29
N LYS A 20 -13.92 -5.31 -15.68
CA LYS A 20 -14.04 -5.99 -16.98
C LYS A 20 -14.61 -7.42 -16.88
N LYS A 21 -15.03 -7.87 -15.69
CA LYS A 21 -15.43 -9.28 -15.48
C LYS A 21 -16.90 -9.58 -15.81
N SER A 22 -17.76 -8.57 -15.97
CA SER A 22 -19.14 -8.76 -16.44
C SER A 22 -19.62 -7.62 -17.32
N LYS A 23 -20.54 -7.94 -18.24
CA LYS A 23 -21.20 -6.93 -19.10
C LYS A 23 -21.92 -5.86 -18.25
N TYR A 24 -22.52 -6.27 -17.14
CA TYR A 24 -23.19 -5.36 -16.22
C TYR A 24 -22.23 -4.34 -15.63
N ILE A 25 -21.09 -4.78 -15.07
CA ILE A 25 -20.11 -3.86 -14.47
C ILE A 25 -19.46 -2.98 -15.54
N ALA A 26 -19.05 -3.57 -16.68
CA ALA A 26 -18.42 -2.85 -17.77
C ALA A 26 -19.33 -1.73 -18.33
N SER A 27 -20.65 -1.95 -18.37
CA SER A 27 -21.62 -0.94 -18.83
C SER A 27 -21.72 0.29 -17.92
N LYS A 28 -21.23 0.23 -16.69
CA LYS A 28 -21.29 1.35 -15.72
C LYS A 28 -20.28 2.46 -16.01
N LYS A 29 -19.40 2.29 -17.00
CA LYS A 29 -18.38 3.28 -17.43
C LYS A 29 -17.58 3.84 -16.24
N ILE A 30 -17.08 2.94 -15.38
CA ILE A 30 -16.26 3.34 -14.22
C ILE A 30 -14.83 3.61 -14.72
N ASN A 31 -14.38 4.85 -14.55
CA ASN A 31 -13.01 5.28 -14.80
C ASN A 31 -12.16 4.88 -13.58
N ILE A 32 -11.18 4.00 -13.79
CA ILE A 32 -10.27 3.58 -12.72
C ILE A 32 -8.88 4.15 -13.02
N THR A 33 -8.34 4.91 -12.08
CA THR A 33 -7.00 5.52 -12.17
C THR A 33 -6.12 5.04 -11.03
N GLY A 34 -4.89 4.67 -11.37
CA GLY A 34 -3.94 4.06 -10.44
C GLY A 34 -3.37 2.77 -11.02
N PRO A 35 -2.52 2.07 -10.26
CA PRO A 35 -2.01 2.47 -8.95
C PRO A 35 -1.12 3.72 -9.04
N PHE A 36 -1.00 4.44 -7.93
CA PHE A 36 0.00 5.49 -7.79
C PHE A 36 1.23 4.89 -7.14
N LYS A 37 2.35 4.79 -7.87
CA LYS A 37 3.54 4.02 -7.45
C LYS A 37 4.02 4.36 -6.04
N ASP A 38 4.11 5.63 -5.70
CA ASP A 38 4.62 6.08 -4.40
C ASP A 38 3.64 5.71 -3.26
N LEU A 39 2.35 5.89 -3.49
CA LEU A 39 1.32 5.47 -2.54
C LEU A 39 1.22 3.94 -2.43
N GLU A 40 1.44 3.21 -3.52
CA GLU A 40 1.50 1.75 -3.53
C GLU A 40 2.65 1.25 -2.66
N LYS A 41 3.82 1.89 -2.75
CA LYS A 41 4.97 1.57 -1.91
C LYS A 41 4.65 1.79 -0.43
N ILE A 42 4.10 2.95 -0.08
CA ILE A 42 3.75 3.27 1.31
C ILE A 42 2.73 2.25 1.86
N GLN A 43 1.64 2.04 1.13
CA GLN A 43 0.55 1.18 1.57
C GLN A 43 0.99 -0.29 1.72
N ILE A 44 1.73 -0.84 0.75
CA ILE A 44 2.21 -2.23 0.80
C ILE A 44 3.24 -2.42 1.93
N THR A 45 4.10 -1.43 2.20
CA THR A 45 5.04 -1.48 3.33
C THR A 45 4.29 -1.54 4.66
N ILE A 46 3.30 -0.68 4.89
CA ILE A 46 2.48 -0.68 6.12
C ILE A 46 1.72 -2.00 6.27
N HIS A 47 1.06 -2.46 5.20
CA HIS A 47 0.31 -3.72 5.20
C HIS A 47 1.21 -4.91 5.53
N THR A 48 2.43 -4.95 5.00
CA THR A 48 3.42 -5.99 5.28
C THR A 48 3.75 -6.05 6.77
N VAL A 49 4.02 -4.90 7.40
CA VAL A 49 4.33 -4.84 8.84
C VAL A 49 3.13 -5.29 9.65
N ASN A 50 1.93 -4.78 9.35
CA ASN A 50 0.71 -5.14 10.06
C ASN A 50 0.39 -6.64 9.94
N GLU A 51 0.56 -7.23 8.76
CA GLU A 51 0.35 -8.66 8.56
C GLU A 51 1.32 -9.49 9.40
N LEU A 52 2.61 -9.12 9.43
CA LEU A 52 3.63 -9.81 10.22
C LEU A 52 3.41 -9.68 11.73
N ILE A 53 2.80 -8.59 12.20
CA ILE A 53 2.40 -8.42 13.61
C ILE A 53 1.23 -9.35 13.95
N ARG A 54 0.26 -9.52 13.03
CA ARG A 54 -1.01 -10.20 13.29
C ARG A 54 -0.94 -11.72 13.15
N ASP A 55 -0.19 -12.26 12.19
CA ASP A 55 -0.19 -13.71 11.92
C ASP A 55 1.16 -14.22 11.37
N GLY A 56 1.53 -15.43 11.79
CA GLY A 56 2.70 -16.17 11.29
C GLY A 56 2.49 -16.81 9.91
N LYS A 57 1.26 -16.84 9.38
CA LYS A 57 0.92 -17.41 8.06
C LYS A 57 0.95 -16.40 6.90
N SER A 58 1.76 -15.36 7.04
CA SER A 58 1.86 -14.22 6.12
C SER A 58 2.46 -14.58 4.75
N GLU A 59 3.16 -15.72 4.61
CA GLU A 59 3.91 -16.05 3.40
C GLU A 59 3.08 -15.99 2.10
N LYS A 60 1.86 -16.54 2.11
CA LYS A 60 0.98 -16.54 0.93
C LYS A 60 0.62 -15.11 0.51
N LEU A 61 0.30 -14.26 1.49
CA LEU A 61 -0.10 -12.87 1.24
C LEU A 61 1.08 -12.01 0.81
N LEU A 62 2.23 -12.14 1.49
CA LEU A 62 3.46 -11.44 1.12
C LEU A 62 3.95 -11.84 -0.27
N ASN A 63 3.84 -13.12 -0.63
CA ASN A 63 4.18 -13.59 -1.98
C ASN A 63 3.22 -13.07 -3.05
N ALA A 64 1.96 -12.80 -2.71
CA ALA A 64 1.04 -12.11 -3.61
C ALA A 64 1.46 -10.65 -3.81
N TRP A 65 1.71 -9.90 -2.75
CA TRP A 65 2.12 -8.48 -2.83
C TRP A 65 3.49 -8.26 -3.45
N LYS A 66 4.43 -9.22 -3.32
CA LYS A 66 5.74 -9.16 -4.02
C LYS A 66 5.61 -9.10 -5.54
N LYS A 67 4.50 -9.60 -6.11
CA LYS A 67 4.24 -9.52 -7.56
C LYS A 67 3.92 -8.10 -8.01
N ASP A 68 3.39 -7.26 -7.12
CA ASP A 68 3.04 -5.87 -7.42
C ASP A 68 4.14 -4.91 -6.97
N SER A 69 4.71 -5.13 -5.79
CA SER A 69 5.79 -4.30 -5.25
C SER A 69 6.73 -5.08 -4.32
N ARG A 70 7.71 -5.79 -4.90
CA ARG A 70 8.73 -6.53 -4.15
C ARG A 70 9.50 -5.65 -3.17
N GLU A 71 9.94 -4.48 -3.64
CA GLU A 71 10.70 -3.50 -2.85
C GLU A 71 9.93 -3.05 -1.59
N ALA A 72 8.62 -2.79 -1.73
CA ALA A 72 7.79 -2.37 -0.60
C ALA A 72 7.59 -3.47 0.44
N VAL A 73 7.45 -4.72 -0.01
CA VAL A 73 7.37 -5.89 0.90
C VAL A 73 8.70 -6.11 1.62
N GLU A 74 9.82 -6.03 0.92
CA GLU A 74 11.16 -6.17 1.53
C GLU A 74 11.42 -5.06 2.56
N CYS A 75 11.03 -3.83 2.26
CA CYS A 75 11.08 -2.70 3.20
C CYS A 75 10.21 -2.96 4.44
N GLY A 76 8.98 -3.46 4.27
CA GLY A 76 8.09 -3.79 5.39
C GLY A 76 8.66 -4.91 6.28
N ILE A 77 9.23 -5.95 5.68
CA ILE A 77 9.91 -7.02 6.43
C ILE A 77 11.06 -6.45 7.27
N LYS A 78 11.85 -5.53 6.69
CA LYS A 78 12.95 -4.88 7.41
C LYS A 78 12.42 -4.06 8.60
N LEU A 79 11.42 -3.21 8.38
CA LEU A 79 10.81 -2.40 9.43
C LEU A 79 10.20 -3.25 10.56
N PHE A 80 9.60 -4.39 10.22
CA PHE A 80 9.07 -5.34 11.19
C PHE A 80 10.20 -5.94 12.06
N LYS A 81 11.29 -6.40 11.44
CA LYS A 81 12.46 -6.95 12.15
C LYS A 81 13.10 -5.92 13.08
N ASP A 82 13.20 -4.68 12.61
CA ASP A 82 13.78 -3.57 13.38
C ASP A 82 12.82 -3.02 14.44
N GLN A 83 11.57 -3.52 14.48
CA GLN A 83 10.46 -3.05 15.33
C GLN A 83 10.16 -1.54 15.21
N THR A 84 10.49 -0.93 14.08
CA THR A 84 10.43 0.52 13.92
C THR A 84 9.01 1.05 14.04
N LEU A 85 8.05 0.47 13.31
CA LEU A 85 6.67 0.95 13.35
C LEU A 85 5.96 0.54 14.65
N GLN A 86 6.34 -0.60 15.24
CA GLN A 86 5.81 -1.05 16.53
C GLN A 86 6.17 -0.06 17.65
N ARG A 87 7.42 0.42 17.70
CA ARG A 87 7.83 1.47 18.65
C ARG A 87 7.10 2.80 18.44
N LEU A 88 6.73 3.13 17.21
CA LEU A 88 5.93 4.32 16.92
C LEU A 88 4.48 4.15 17.40
N MET A 89 3.90 2.96 17.23
CA MET A 89 2.58 2.62 17.77
C MET A 89 2.55 2.71 19.30
N GLU A 90 3.57 2.18 19.98
CA GLU A 90 3.67 2.25 21.45
C GLU A 90 3.77 3.68 21.99
N LYS A 91 4.31 4.60 21.19
CA LYS A 91 4.45 6.03 21.53
C LYS A 91 3.27 6.89 21.10
N ASP A 92 2.22 6.30 20.53
CA ASP A 92 1.10 7.01 19.92
C ASP A 92 1.56 8.08 18.91
N ALA A 93 2.58 7.73 18.11
CA ALA A 93 3.14 8.63 17.12
C ALA A 93 2.13 8.94 16.00
N PRO A 94 2.12 10.17 15.45
CA PRO A 94 1.19 10.53 14.39
C PRO A 94 1.47 9.73 13.11
N ALA A 95 0.41 9.44 12.35
CA ALA A 95 0.52 8.72 11.07
C ALA A 95 1.43 9.42 10.05
N SER A 96 1.60 10.75 10.15
CA SER A 96 2.53 11.50 9.31
C SER A 96 3.97 11.04 9.47
N GLU A 97 4.41 10.74 10.70
CA GLU A 97 5.78 10.28 10.98
C GLU A 97 6.04 8.91 10.33
N VAL A 98 5.04 8.01 10.35
CA VAL A 98 5.10 6.72 9.64
C VAL A 98 5.24 6.93 8.13
N ILE A 99 4.45 7.85 7.56
CA ILE A 99 4.50 8.16 6.12
C ILE A 99 5.85 8.77 5.75
N GLU A 100 6.40 9.68 6.55
CA GLU A 100 7.69 10.32 6.34
C GLU A 100 8.83 9.29 6.32
N ILE A 101 8.93 8.44 7.35
CA ILE A 101 9.95 7.38 7.44
C ILE A 101 9.89 6.47 6.21
N ILE A 102 8.69 6.01 5.84
CA ILE A 102 8.53 5.12 4.69
C ILE A 102 8.85 5.86 3.38
N SER A 103 8.49 7.14 3.27
CA SER A 103 8.79 7.97 2.11
C SER A 103 10.29 8.17 1.94
N GLU A 104 11.03 8.42 3.01
CA GLU A 104 12.49 8.54 3.01
C GLU A 104 13.16 7.24 2.57
N LEU A 105 12.73 6.10 3.11
CA LEU A 105 13.26 4.78 2.75
C LEU A 105 13.04 4.45 1.27
N HIS A 106 11.92 4.87 0.70
CA HIS A 106 11.60 4.70 -0.72
C HIS A 106 12.09 5.83 -1.62
N LYS A 107 12.74 6.87 -1.06
CA LYS A 107 13.16 8.09 -1.77
C LYS A 107 12.01 8.78 -2.52
N ILE A 108 10.81 8.75 -1.95
CA ILE A 108 9.63 9.40 -2.50
C ILE A 108 9.80 10.91 -2.32
N LYS A 109 9.79 11.66 -3.42
CA LYS A 109 9.85 13.12 -3.35
C LYS A 109 8.50 13.65 -2.89
N ALA A 110 8.50 14.59 -1.94
CA ALA A 110 7.30 15.35 -1.63
C ALA A 110 6.78 16.01 -2.92
N ALA A 111 5.48 15.89 -3.19
CA ALA A 111 4.86 16.67 -4.24
C ALA A 111 5.11 18.16 -3.94
N PRO A 112 5.47 18.99 -4.93
CA PRO A 112 5.55 20.42 -4.70
C PRO A 112 4.21 20.90 -4.14
N ALA A 113 4.26 21.69 -3.07
CA ALA A 113 3.07 22.28 -2.48
C ALA A 113 2.29 23.00 -3.60
N ILE A 114 1.10 22.51 -3.91
CA ILE A 114 0.18 23.23 -4.78
C ILE A 114 -0.28 24.42 -3.94
N ALA A 115 0.27 25.59 -4.22
CA ALA A 115 -0.27 26.84 -3.72
C ALA A 115 -1.73 26.92 -4.20
N LEU A 116 -2.66 26.81 -3.26
CA LEU A 116 -4.10 27.02 -3.47
C LEU A 116 -4.37 28.49 -3.78
#